data_AF-A0A1D6ES32-F1
#
_entry.id   AF-A0A1D6ES32-F1
#
_cell.length_a   1.000
_cell.length_b   1.000
_cell.length_c   1.000
_cell.angle_alpha   90.00
_cell.angle_beta   90.00
_cell.angle_gamma   90.00
#
_symmetry.space_group_name_H-M   'P 1'
#
loop_
_entity.id
_entity.type
_entity.pdbx_description
1 polymer ?
#
loop_
_entity_poly.entity_id
_entity_poly.type
_entity_poly.pdbx_seq_one_letter_code
_entity_poly.pdbx_strand_id
1 'polypeptide(L)' 'MASHVLQMPITVYMHDKAAGGLIAIAEYGQEHGTEAPVQVLYHGYGHYDALQIPGEGGPRSRL' A
#
# COMPACT_ATOMS: atom_id res chain seq x y z
N MET A 1 11.24 -4.34 10.33
CA MET A 1 10.05 -3.65 9.78
C MET A 1 9.02 -4.70 9.39
N ALA A 2 7.71 -4.39 9.36
CA ALA A 2 6.65 -5.38 9.13
C ALA A 2 6.78 -6.12 7.79
N SER A 3 7.26 -5.45 6.74
CA SER A 3 7.53 -6.05 5.43
C SER A 3 8.43 -7.29 5.52
N HIS A 4 9.48 -7.23 6.35
CA HIS A 4 10.41 -8.34 6.55
C HIS A 4 9.76 -9.52 7.30
N VAL A 5 8.91 -9.23 8.28
CA VAL A 5 8.22 -10.28 9.08
C VAL A 5 7.14 -10.97 8.24
N LEU A 6 6.43 -10.21 7.41
CA LEU A 6 5.39 -10.72 6.52
C LEU A 6 5.96 -11.33 5.23
N GLN A 7 7.22 -11.04 4.90
CA GLN A 7 7.82 -11.35 3.59
C GLN A 7 6.95 -10.85 2.43
N MET A 8 6.41 -9.64 2.58
CA MET A 8 5.52 -9.00 1.61
C MET A 8 5.88 -7.52 1.43
N PRO A 9 5.79 -6.98 0.21
CA PRO A 9 5.98 -5.57 -0.03
C PRO A 9 4.87 -4.75 0.63
N ILE A 10 5.24 -3.58 1.16
CA ILE A 10 4.31 -2.59 1.71
C ILE A 10 4.47 -1.28 0.93
N THR A 11 3.38 -0.79 0.35
CA THR A 11 3.34 0.50 -0.35
C THR A 11 2.50 1.49 0.46
N VAL A 12 3.10 2.64 0.76
CA VAL A 12 2.42 3.73 1.46
C VAL A 12 1.99 4.77 0.45
N TYR A 13 0.69 5.03 0.37
CA TYR A 13 0.11 6.07 -0.45
C TYR A 13 -0.22 7.31 0.38
N MET A 14 -0.24 8.47 -0.27
CA MET A 14 -0.78 9.71 0.27
C MET A 14 -1.65 10.38 -0.78
N HIS A 15 -2.72 11.05 -0.36
CA HIS A 15 -3.50 11.88 -1.28
C HIS A 15 -2.76 13.19 -1.57
N ASP A 16 -2.30 13.36 -2.80
CA ASP A 16 -1.70 14.60 -3.27
C ASP A 16 -2.70 15.39 -4.13
N LYS A 17 -2.98 16.61 -3.70
CA LYS A 17 -3.89 17.52 -4.41
C LYS A 17 -3.30 18.01 -5.73
N ALA A 18 -1.97 18.14 -5.82
CA ALA A 18 -1.33 18.60 -7.05
C ALA A 18 -1.36 17.52 -8.14
N ALA A 19 -1.13 16.26 -7.77
CA ALA A 19 -1.28 15.11 -8.66
C ALA A 19 -2.74 14.73 -8.94
N GLY A 20 -3.70 15.29 -8.18
CA GLY A 20 -5.13 15.00 -8.35
C GLY A 20 -5.53 13.58 -7.90
N GLY A 21 -4.75 12.95 -7.01
CA GLY A 21 -5.00 11.56 -6.63
C GLY A 21 -4.00 10.99 -5.62
N LEU A 22 -3.94 9.66 -5.56
CA LEU A 22 -3.03 8.93 -4.67
C LEU A 22 -1.64 8.84 -5.31
N ILE A 23 -0.60 9.19 -4.54
CA ILE A 23 0.79 8.99 -4.91
C ILE A 23 1.46 8.03 -3.93
N ALA A 24 2.35 7.17 -4.42
CA ALA A 24 3.19 6.35 -3.55
C ALA A 24 4.30 7.24 -2.95
N ILE A 25 4.40 7.27 -1.62
CA ILE A 25 5.38 8.09 -0.88
C ILE A 25 6.48 7.26 -0.22
N ALA A 26 6.28 5.95 -0.08
CA ALA A 26 7.29 5.02 0.40
C ALA A 26 6.97 3.59 -0.02
N GLU A 27 8.03 2.81 -0.24
CA GLU A 27 7.96 1.40 -0.58
C GLU A 27 8.97 0.62 0.26
N TYR A 28 8.52 -0.51 0.81
CA TYR A 28 9.33 -1.37 1.67
C TYR A 28 9.19 -2.82 1.25
N GLY A 29 10.23 -3.62 1.42
CA GLY A 29 10.17 -5.07 1.16
C GLY A 29 10.13 -5.44 -0.32
N GLN A 30 10.66 -4.58 -1.21
CA GLN A 30 10.70 -4.84 -2.66
C GLN A 30 11.51 -6.10 -3.00
N GLU A 31 12.43 -6.52 -2.12
CA GLU A 31 13.15 -7.79 -2.20
C GLU A 31 12.24 -9.03 -2.13
N HIS A 32 11.00 -8.89 -1.65
CA HIS A 32 10.01 -9.96 -1.58
C HIS A 32 9.12 -10.06 -2.82
N GLY A 33 9.34 -9.20 -3.83
CA GLY A 33 8.55 -9.11 -5.05
C GLY A 33 7.64 -7.89 -5.08
N THR A 34 6.86 -7.76 -6.16
CA THR A 34 5.93 -6.63 -6.40
C THR A 34 4.47 -7.06 -6.48
N GLU A 35 4.19 -8.34 -6.24
CA GLU A 35 2.86 -8.90 -6.35
C GLU A 35 2.05 -8.65 -5.07
N ALA A 36 0.78 -8.26 -5.24
CA ALA A 36 -0.19 -8.07 -4.17
C ALA A 36 0.36 -7.38 -2.90
N PRO A 37 0.95 -6.17 -3.00
CA PRO A 37 1.48 -5.47 -1.85
C PRO A 37 0.39 -5.16 -0.82
N VAL A 38 0.79 -5.13 0.45
CA VAL A 38 -0.02 -4.50 1.50
C VAL A 38 0.00 -3.00 1.22
N GLN A 39 -1.17 -2.42 1.04
CA GLN A 39 -1.30 -1.01 0.66
C GLN A 39 -2.00 -0.25 1.78
N VAL A 40 -1.42 0.88 2.15
CA VAL A 40 -1.95 1.74 3.21
C VAL A 40 -2.00 3.19 2.75
N LEU A 41 -3.01 3.92 3.20
CA LEU A 41 -3.16 5.35 2.96
C LEU A 41 -2.72 6.13 4.20
N TYR A 42 -1.73 7.01 4.05
CA TYR A 42 -1.25 7.91 5.09
C TYR A 42 -1.96 9.27 5.03
N HIS A 43 -2.45 9.72 6.18
CA HIS A 43 -3.22 10.99 6.29
C HIS A 43 -2.39 12.21 6.72
N GLY A 44 -1.08 12.07 6.97
CA GLY A 44 -0.21 13.19 7.34
C GLY A 44 0.01 13.42 8.84
N TYR A 45 -0.70 12.70 9.72
CA TYR A 45 -0.65 12.89 11.19
C TYR A 45 -0.51 11.57 11.97
N GLY A 46 0.13 10.57 11.37
CA GLY A 46 0.36 9.25 12.00
C GLY A 46 -0.80 8.25 11.87
N HIS A 47 -1.92 8.65 11.24
CA HIS A 47 -3.04 7.75 10.96
C HIS A 47 -2.89 7.08 9.58
N TYR A 48 -3.24 5.80 9.52
CA TYR A 48 -3.21 4.98 8.33
C TYR A 48 -4.52 4.21 8.17
N ASP A 49 -5.01 4.14 6.93
CA ASP A 49 -6.10 3.25 6.54
C ASP A 49 -5.60 2.13 5.63
N ALA A 50 -6.24 0.96 5.71
CA ALA A 50 -6.03 -0.09 4.73
C ALA A 50 -6.61 0.34 3.38
N LEU A 51 -5.78 0.29 2.34
CA LEU A 51 -6.19 0.65 1.00
C LEU A 51 -6.33 -0.63 0.16
N GLN A 52 -7.51 -0.86 -0.39
CA GLN A 52 -7.73 -1.93 -1.35
C GLN A 52 -7.83 -1.31 -2.75
N ILE A 53 -6.69 -1.22 -3.44
CA ILE A 53 -6.70 -0.89 -4.86
C ILE A 53 -7.02 -2.18 -5.62
N PRO A 54 -8.09 -2.23 -6.43
CA PRO A 54 -8.38 -3.39 -7.26
C PRO A 54 -7.24 -3.59 -8.28
N GLY A 55 -6.27 -4.44 -7.94
CA GLY A 55 -5.31 -4.98 -8.89
C GLY A 55 -5.90 -6.20 -9.60
N GLU A 56 -5.40 -6.51 -10.79
CA GLU A 56 -5.86 -7.64 -11.61
C GLU A 56 -5.72 -9.03 -10.94
N GLY A 57 -5.08 -9.14 -9.77
CA GLY A 57 -4.80 -10.43 -9.11
C GLY A 57 -5.07 -10.53 -7.60
N GLY A 58 -5.72 -9.54 -6.96
CA GLY A 58 -6.01 -9.63 -5.52
C GLY A 58 -7.20 -10.56 -5.21
N PRO A 59 -7.18 -11.39 -4.15
CA PRO A 59 -8.34 -12.16 -3.76
C PRO A 59 -9.48 -11.19 -3.43
N ARG A 60 -10.57 -11.27 -4.22
CA ARG A 60 -11.79 -10.51 -3.95
C ARG A 60 -12.32 -10.94 -2.59
N SER A 61 -12.48 -9.96 -1.69
CA SER A 61 -13.18 -10.17 -0.42
C SER A 61 -14.58 -10.71 -0.73
N ARG A 62 -14.83 -11.97 -0.39
CA ARG A 62 -16.18 -12.54 -0.34
C ARG A 62 -16.72 -12.23 1.05
N LEU A 63 -17.55 -11.19 1.12
CA LEU A 63 -18.48 -10.99 2.23
C LEU A 63 -19.61 -12.03 2.14
#